data_AF-A0AAU3Q4L2-F1
#
_entry.id   AF-A0AAU3Q4L2-F1
#
_cell.length_a   1.000
_cell.length_b   1.000
_cell.length_c   1.000
_cell.angle_alpha   90.00
_cell.angle_beta   90.00
_cell.angle_gamma   90.00
#
_symmetry.space_group_name_H-M   'P 1'
#
loop_
_entity.id
_entity.type
_entity.pdbx_description
1 polymer ?
#
loop_
_entity_poly.entity_id
_entity_poly.type
_entity_poly.pdbx_seq_one_letter_code
_entity_poly.pdbx_strand_id
1 'polypeptide(L)'
;MSHRITVAQSAPHTRLELRHAVRAEQAGDDIGAGMRQLYELAGRIGLVPTGPPSTTYHGEFGPGHTTEADFGLPVTAGPVDGTTEQITVRRTEPMRFAYVTHHGGYEHIGTAYRDLYDWIGASNLYACGPPTEVYLVAPDEAVHPNDLVTEIRLPVVTRPDLAIRLPATLPKAVTLVRNTLTDKGFTVLTEVDARATFQAGPGTAMQDCRILGAYNAELAHRALELDPRAGLLLSFNIVLRADGETTIIEAVDPLRLVDTEDQAALAAIARDARSRLVSVIEAVAEYSRPTD
;
A
#
# COMPACT_ATOMS: atom_id res chain seq x y z
N MET A 1 -17.44 20.01 -4.75
CA MET A 1 -16.61 20.50 -3.65
C MET A 1 -15.56 19.45 -3.42
N SER A 2 -14.26 19.79 -3.40
CA SER A 2 -13.20 18.81 -3.17
C SER A 2 -13.27 18.35 -1.71
N HIS A 3 -13.36 17.05 -1.48
CA HIS A 3 -13.31 16.54 -0.12
C HIS A 3 -11.97 16.85 0.56
N ARG A 4 -11.95 16.92 1.90
CA ARG A 4 -10.70 17.08 2.66
C ARG A 4 -10.13 15.70 2.97
N ILE A 5 -9.02 15.34 2.33
CA ILE A 5 -8.28 14.11 2.64
C ILE A 5 -7.30 14.36 3.79
N THR A 6 -7.20 13.42 4.73
CA THR A 6 -6.27 13.44 5.86
C THR A 6 -5.53 12.11 5.97
N VAL A 7 -4.30 12.12 6.50
CA VAL A 7 -3.52 10.91 6.79
C VAL A 7 -3.44 10.72 8.29
N ALA A 8 -3.73 9.52 8.76
CA ALA A 8 -3.71 9.16 10.17
C ALA A 8 -3.07 7.78 10.38
N GLN A 9 -2.88 7.43 11.65
CA GLN A 9 -2.42 6.12 12.08
C GLN A 9 -3.41 5.55 13.10
N SER A 10 -3.81 4.28 12.93
CA SER A 10 -4.66 3.59 13.88
C SER A 10 -3.85 3.15 15.11
N ALA A 11 -4.49 3.20 16.28
CA ALA A 11 -4.00 2.50 17.46
C ALA A 11 -4.41 1.02 17.40
N PRO A 12 -3.60 0.10 17.97
CA PRO A 12 -3.99 -1.28 18.16
C PRO A 12 -5.28 -1.40 18.97
N HIS A 13 -6.24 -2.17 18.46
CA HIS A 13 -7.49 -2.47 19.14
C HIS A 13 -7.92 -3.90 18.85
N THR A 14 -8.84 -4.45 19.64
CA THR A 14 -9.44 -5.76 19.36
C THR A 14 -10.62 -5.57 18.43
N ARG A 15 -10.70 -6.40 17.41
CA ARG A 15 -11.75 -6.36 16.38
C ARG A 15 -12.30 -7.76 16.18
N LEU A 16 -13.63 -7.87 16.18
CA LEU A 16 -14.37 -9.03 15.71
C LEU A 16 -14.64 -8.84 14.22
N GLU A 17 -14.38 -9.84 13.40
CA GLU A 17 -14.55 -9.80 11.95
C GLU A 17 -15.37 -10.99 11.46
N LEU A 18 -16.22 -10.73 10.46
CA LEU A 18 -17.02 -11.70 9.74
C LEU A 18 -16.83 -11.46 8.24
N ARG A 19 -16.38 -12.49 7.51
CA ARG A 19 -16.23 -12.42 6.06
C ARG A 19 -17.52 -12.83 5.35
N HIS A 20 -17.96 -12.04 4.38
CA HIS A 20 -19.13 -12.33 3.56
C HIS A 20 -18.99 -11.75 2.14
N ALA A 21 -19.54 -12.46 1.16
CA ALA A 21 -19.76 -11.94 -0.19
C ALA A 21 -20.81 -10.82 -0.21
N VAL A 22 -20.53 -9.70 -0.87
CA VAL A 22 -21.46 -8.57 -1.06
C VAL A 22 -21.71 -8.37 -2.54
N ARG A 23 -22.98 -8.38 -2.94
CA ARG A 23 -23.40 -8.11 -4.31
C ARG A 23 -23.58 -6.61 -4.47
N ALA A 24 -22.86 -5.99 -5.42
CA ALA A 24 -22.89 -4.54 -5.55
C ALA A 24 -24.30 -3.97 -5.77
N GLU A 25 -25.16 -4.70 -6.48
CA GLU A 25 -26.55 -4.30 -6.75
C GLU A 25 -27.49 -4.43 -5.54
N GLN A 26 -27.10 -5.22 -4.53
CA GLN A 26 -27.88 -5.47 -3.31
C GLN A 26 -27.06 -5.15 -2.05
N ALA A 27 -26.11 -4.23 -2.18
CA ALA A 27 -25.10 -3.99 -1.16
C ALA A 27 -25.70 -3.62 0.19
N GLY A 28 -26.74 -2.78 0.21
CA GLY A 28 -27.42 -2.40 1.44
C GLY A 28 -28.02 -3.59 2.20
N ASP A 29 -28.61 -4.55 1.48
CA ASP A 29 -29.22 -5.74 2.07
C ASP A 29 -28.15 -6.72 2.58
N ASP A 30 -27.12 -6.98 1.77
CA ASP A 30 -26.03 -7.91 2.11
C ASP A 30 -25.19 -7.38 3.29
N ILE A 31 -24.82 -6.10 3.25
CA ILE A 31 -24.09 -5.44 4.34
C ILE A 31 -24.98 -5.40 5.59
N GLY A 32 -26.26 -5.03 5.46
CA GLY A 32 -27.19 -5.00 6.59
C GLY A 32 -27.37 -6.37 7.25
N ALA A 33 -27.46 -7.44 6.47
CA ALA A 33 -27.54 -8.81 6.98
C ALA A 33 -26.25 -9.22 7.70
N GLY A 34 -25.09 -8.95 7.11
CA GLY A 34 -23.80 -9.25 7.71
C GLY A 34 -23.55 -8.48 9.02
N MET A 35 -23.92 -7.20 9.07
CA MET A 35 -23.81 -6.39 10.29
C MET A 35 -24.69 -6.94 11.42
N ARG A 36 -25.94 -7.31 11.13
CA ARG A 36 -26.81 -7.96 12.14
C ARG A 36 -26.18 -9.23 12.69
N GLN A 37 -25.67 -10.09 11.81
CA GLN A 37 -24.98 -11.32 12.21
C GLN A 37 -23.73 -11.04 13.07
N LEU A 38 -22.96 -9.99 12.74
CA LEU A 38 -21.77 -9.57 13.47
C LEU A 38 -22.12 -9.11 14.91
N TYR A 39 -23.19 -8.32 15.07
CA TYR A 39 -23.67 -7.87 16.38
C TYR A 39 -24.26 -9.01 17.22
N GLU A 40 -25.08 -9.88 16.62
CA GLU A 40 -25.61 -11.08 17.28
C GLU A 40 -24.48 -11.98 17.79
N LEU A 41 -23.45 -12.17 16.96
CA LEU A 41 -22.27 -12.93 17.31
C LEU A 41 -21.54 -12.30 18.50
N ALA A 42 -21.25 -11.00 18.46
CA ALA A 42 -20.59 -10.28 19.54
C ALA A 42 -21.34 -10.46 20.87
N GLY A 43 -22.67 -10.30 20.85
CA GLY A 43 -23.52 -10.53 22.03
C GLY A 43 -23.46 -11.96 22.55
N ARG A 44 -23.50 -12.96 21.67
CA ARG A 44 -23.43 -14.39 22.03
C ARG A 44 -22.12 -14.77 22.71
N ILE A 45 -20.99 -14.19 22.27
CA ILE A 45 -19.65 -14.48 22.84
C ILE A 45 -19.23 -13.47 23.92
N GLY A 46 -20.13 -12.56 24.31
CA GLY A 46 -19.92 -11.61 25.40
C GLY A 46 -18.93 -10.48 25.09
N LEU A 47 -18.68 -10.18 23.81
CA LEU A 47 -17.85 -9.05 23.40
C LEU A 47 -18.71 -7.78 23.29
N VAL A 48 -18.24 -6.69 23.89
CA VAL A 48 -18.95 -5.41 23.89
C VAL A 48 -18.36 -4.50 22.83
N PRO A 49 -19.16 -3.92 21.92
CA PRO A 49 -18.69 -2.94 20.94
C PRO A 49 -18.09 -1.70 21.61
N THR A 50 -16.96 -1.23 21.10
CA THR A 50 -16.24 -0.05 21.63
C THR A 50 -16.13 1.09 20.62
N GLY A 51 -16.73 0.94 19.44
CA GLY A 51 -16.66 1.91 18.35
C GLY A 51 -17.52 1.52 17.16
N PRO A 52 -17.52 2.36 16.11
CA PRO A 52 -18.36 2.17 14.94
C PRO A 52 -18.00 0.89 14.17
N PRO A 53 -18.99 0.22 13.54
CA PRO A 53 -18.74 -0.91 12.65
C PRO A 53 -18.09 -0.43 11.35
N SER A 54 -17.59 -1.39 10.58
CA SER A 54 -16.90 -1.09 9.32
C SER A 54 -16.93 -2.25 8.34
N THR A 55 -16.76 -1.95 7.06
CA THR A 55 -16.71 -2.92 5.97
C THR A 55 -15.42 -2.71 5.17
N THR A 56 -14.63 -3.77 5.00
CA THR A 56 -13.40 -3.76 4.19
C THR A 56 -13.62 -4.58 2.92
N TYR A 57 -13.44 -3.98 1.73
CA TYR A 57 -13.76 -4.61 0.44
C TYR A 57 -12.51 -5.16 -0.26
N HIS A 58 -12.46 -6.46 -0.59
CA HIS A 58 -11.27 -7.15 -1.11
C HIS A 58 -11.20 -7.31 -2.64
N GLY A 59 -11.97 -6.53 -3.39
CA GLY A 59 -11.99 -6.62 -4.85
C GLY A 59 -12.75 -5.48 -5.50
N GLU A 60 -12.97 -5.60 -6.81
CA GLU A 60 -13.76 -4.64 -7.57
C GLU A 60 -15.20 -4.60 -7.07
N PHE A 61 -15.74 -3.39 -6.94
CA PHE A 61 -17.11 -3.16 -6.53
C PHE A 61 -17.81 -2.35 -7.61
N GLY A 62 -18.84 -2.94 -8.24
CA GLY A 62 -19.56 -2.34 -9.35
C GLY A 62 -20.64 -3.27 -9.93
N PRO A 63 -21.47 -2.77 -10.86
CA PRO A 63 -22.58 -3.53 -11.44
C PRO A 63 -22.13 -4.90 -11.97
N GLY A 64 -22.87 -5.96 -11.62
CA GLY A 64 -22.53 -7.35 -11.99
C GLY A 64 -21.39 -8.01 -11.19
N HIS A 65 -20.73 -7.29 -10.28
CA HIS A 65 -19.68 -7.86 -9.43
C HIS A 65 -20.22 -8.27 -8.04
N THR A 66 -19.63 -9.35 -7.53
CA THR A 66 -19.74 -9.76 -6.12
C THR A 66 -18.35 -9.68 -5.52
N THR A 67 -18.23 -9.00 -4.37
CA THR A 67 -16.96 -8.70 -3.72
C THR A 67 -16.93 -9.35 -2.35
N GLU A 68 -15.83 -10.02 -1.99
CA GLU A 68 -15.63 -10.45 -0.61
C GLU A 68 -15.40 -9.22 0.28
N ALA A 69 -16.14 -9.13 1.38
CA ALA A 69 -16.03 -8.06 2.35
C ALA A 69 -15.85 -8.60 3.77
N ASP A 70 -14.99 -7.94 4.54
CA ASP A 70 -14.86 -8.18 5.97
C ASP A 70 -15.68 -7.12 6.73
N PHE A 71 -16.77 -7.56 7.36
CA PHE A 71 -17.49 -6.76 8.34
C PHE A 71 -16.73 -6.83 9.66
N GLY A 72 -16.42 -5.68 10.26
CA GLY A 72 -15.69 -5.67 11.51
C GLY A 72 -16.20 -4.65 12.51
N LEU A 73 -16.11 -5.07 13.77
CA LEU A 73 -16.62 -4.37 14.93
C LEU A 73 -15.49 -4.24 15.96
N PRO A 74 -15.04 -3.02 16.29
CA PRO A 74 -14.17 -2.80 17.43
C PRO A 74 -14.87 -3.25 18.70
N VAL A 75 -14.20 -4.06 19.51
CA VAL A 75 -14.77 -4.66 20.73
C VAL A 75 -13.80 -4.59 21.89
N THR A 76 -14.33 -4.77 23.11
CA THR A 76 -13.52 -4.94 24.33
C THR A 76 -12.51 -6.07 24.18
N ALA A 77 -11.38 -5.97 24.87
CA ALA A 77 -10.41 -7.07 24.93
C ALA A 77 -11.07 -8.33 25.50
N GLY A 78 -11.11 -9.39 24.71
CA GLY A 78 -11.60 -10.72 25.08
C GLY A 78 -10.63 -11.80 24.60
N PRO A 79 -10.92 -13.09 24.87
CA PRO A 79 -10.07 -14.18 24.40
C PRO A 79 -9.92 -14.13 22.87
N VAL A 80 -8.67 -14.06 22.42
CA VAL A 80 -8.29 -13.87 21.00
C VAL A 80 -8.50 -15.15 20.18
N ASP A 81 -8.57 -16.31 20.85
CA ASP A 81 -8.63 -17.61 20.19
C ASP A 81 -10.07 -18.11 20.05
N GLY A 82 -10.69 -17.69 18.94
CA GLY A 82 -12.02 -18.12 18.52
C GLY A 82 -12.13 -18.11 17.00
N THR A 83 -11.15 -18.67 16.31
CA THR A 83 -11.10 -18.66 14.83
C THR A 83 -11.91 -19.82 14.27
N THR A 84 -12.99 -19.51 13.56
CA THR A 84 -13.57 -20.42 12.56
C THR A 84 -13.27 -19.86 11.16
N GLU A 85 -13.55 -20.60 10.08
CA GLU A 85 -13.23 -20.15 8.72
C GLU A 85 -13.84 -18.79 8.33
N GLN A 86 -14.91 -18.35 9.01
CA GLN A 86 -15.65 -17.13 8.70
C GLN A 86 -15.55 -16.04 9.78
N ILE A 87 -15.14 -16.40 11.01
CA ILE A 87 -15.14 -15.51 12.18
C ILE A 87 -13.73 -15.39 12.71
N THR A 88 -13.26 -14.16 12.87
CA THR A 88 -11.95 -13.87 13.45
C THR A 88 -12.08 -12.84 14.56
N VAL A 89 -11.55 -13.13 15.75
CA VAL A 89 -11.29 -12.12 16.78
C VAL A 89 -9.78 -11.90 16.79
N ARG A 90 -9.33 -10.68 16.54
CA ARG A 90 -7.89 -10.38 16.54
C ARG A 90 -7.60 -9.01 17.11
N ARG A 91 -6.37 -8.85 17.61
CA ARG A 91 -5.79 -7.55 17.89
C ARG A 91 -5.17 -7.01 16.59
N THR A 92 -5.54 -5.81 16.19
CA THR A 92 -4.99 -5.16 15.00
C THR A 92 -3.62 -4.56 15.29
N GLU A 93 -2.72 -4.60 14.31
CA GLU A 93 -1.49 -3.81 14.34
C GLU A 93 -1.76 -2.34 14.02
N PRO A 94 -0.88 -1.40 14.44
CA PRO A 94 -0.95 -0.03 13.99
C PRO A 94 -0.83 0.04 12.46
N MET A 95 -1.74 0.78 11.82
CA MET A 95 -1.76 0.91 10.37
C MET A 95 -1.90 2.37 9.99
N ARG A 96 -1.07 2.83 9.06
CA ARG A 96 -1.20 4.16 8.45
C ARG A 96 -2.24 4.09 7.34
N PHE A 97 -3.14 5.06 7.30
CA PHE A 97 -4.19 5.16 6.29
C PHE A 97 -4.45 6.61 5.90
N ALA A 98 -4.83 6.81 4.64
CA ALA A 98 -5.45 8.06 4.19
C ALA A 98 -6.96 7.91 4.27
N TYR A 99 -7.68 8.97 4.63
CA TYR A 99 -9.13 8.91 4.73
C TYR A 99 -9.82 10.18 4.28
N VAL A 100 -11.10 10.01 3.96
CA VAL A 100 -12.05 11.06 3.64
C VAL A 100 -13.37 10.77 4.35
N THR A 101 -14.03 11.81 4.85
CA THR A 101 -15.37 11.68 5.44
C THR A 101 -16.42 12.09 4.42
N HIS A 102 -17.29 11.16 4.07
CA HIS A 102 -18.47 11.37 3.25
C HIS A 102 -19.68 11.65 4.14
N HIS A 103 -20.45 12.66 3.77
CA HIS A 103 -21.70 13.02 4.44
C HIS A 103 -22.87 12.83 3.46
N GLY A 104 -23.89 12.10 3.90
CA GLY A 104 -25.09 11.80 3.14
C GLY A 104 -25.14 10.39 2.55
N GLY A 105 -26.11 10.17 1.66
CA GLY A 105 -26.45 8.87 1.12
C GLY A 105 -25.32 8.18 0.34
N TYR A 106 -25.37 6.85 0.29
CA TYR A 106 -24.37 6.00 -0.35
C TYR A 106 -24.34 6.14 -1.87
N GLU A 107 -25.41 6.65 -2.49
CA GLU A 107 -25.49 6.84 -3.94
C GLU A 107 -24.44 7.82 -4.48
N HIS A 108 -23.91 8.71 -3.63
CA HIS A 108 -22.88 9.68 -3.97
C HIS A 108 -21.48 9.33 -3.43
N ILE A 109 -21.34 8.23 -2.67
CA ILE A 109 -20.08 7.87 -1.99
C ILE A 109 -18.93 7.64 -2.96
N GLY A 110 -19.23 7.24 -4.21
CA GLY A 110 -18.23 7.07 -5.27
C GLY A 110 -17.44 8.35 -5.59
N THR A 111 -18.01 9.53 -5.32
CA THR A 111 -17.29 10.80 -5.47
C THR A 111 -16.17 10.95 -4.44
N ALA A 112 -16.42 10.57 -3.18
CA ALA A 112 -15.42 10.59 -2.11
C ALA A 112 -14.31 9.56 -2.37
N TYR A 113 -14.66 8.36 -2.85
CA TYR A 113 -13.67 7.37 -3.30
C TYR A 113 -12.74 7.92 -4.37
N ARG A 114 -13.31 8.51 -5.44
CA ARG A 114 -12.53 9.09 -6.53
C ARG A 114 -11.61 10.20 -6.01
N ASP A 115 -12.11 11.14 -5.23
CA ASP A 115 -11.30 12.22 -4.64
C ASP A 115 -10.16 11.66 -3.78
N LEU A 116 -10.41 10.61 -3.00
CA LEU A 116 -9.38 9.94 -2.19
C LEU A 116 -8.31 9.27 -3.08
N TYR A 117 -8.71 8.50 -4.10
CA TYR A 117 -7.77 7.85 -5.00
C TYR A 117 -6.95 8.85 -5.82
N ASP A 118 -7.58 9.91 -6.34
CA ASP A 118 -6.92 10.96 -7.11
C ASP A 118 -5.89 11.69 -6.23
N TRP A 119 -6.25 12.03 -4.98
CA TRP A 119 -5.33 12.65 -4.03
C TRP A 119 -4.15 11.74 -3.67
N ILE A 120 -4.40 10.45 -3.42
CA ILE A 120 -3.32 9.48 -3.15
C ILE A 120 -2.42 9.35 -4.38
N GLY A 121 -3.01 9.30 -5.58
CA GLY A 121 -2.29 9.23 -6.85
C GLY A 121 -1.33 10.40 -7.07
N ALA A 122 -1.73 11.60 -6.65
CA ALA A 122 -0.94 12.83 -6.69
C ALA A 122 0.02 13.01 -5.50
N SER A 123 -0.08 12.17 -4.47
CA SER A 123 0.79 12.21 -3.27
C SER A 123 2.01 11.29 -3.38
N ASN A 124 2.90 11.33 -2.39
CA ASN A 124 3.99 10.36 -2.24
C ASN A 124 3.54 9.04 -1.58
N LEU A 125 2.23 8.79 -1.46
CA LEU A 125 1.67 7.61 -0.83
C LEU A 125 1.24 6.58 -1.87
N TYR A 126 1.16 5.33 -1.44
CA TYR A 126 0.66 4.22 -2.22
C TYR A 126 -0.27 3.36 -1.38
N ALA A 127 -1.42 3.01 -1.96
CA ALA A 127 -2.41 2.14 -1.35
C ALA A 127 -1.83 0.73 -1.19
N CYS A 128 -1.69 0.25 0.03
CA CYS A 128 -1.08 -1.05 0.34
C CYS A 128 -2.10 -2.10 0.79
N GLY A 129 -3.40 -1.81 0.66
CA GLY A 129 -4.45 -2.69 1.11
C GLY A 129 -5.84 -2.23 0.67
N PRO A 130 -6.87 -3.03 0.97
CA PRO A 130 -8.25 -2.77 0.58
C PRO A 130 -8.83 -1.53 1.26
N PRO A 131 -9.76 -0.80 0.61
CA PRO A 131 -10.50 0.27 1.27
C PRO A 131 -11.40 -0.27 2.38
N THR A 132 -11.58 0.53 3.42
CA THR A 132 -12.46 0.26 4.55
C THR A 132 -13.38 1.43 4.79
N GLU A 133 -14.69 1.19 4.77
CA GLU A 133 -15.71 2.15 5.20
C GLU A 133 -15.96 1.97 6.69
N VAL A 134 -15.95 3.08 7.44
CA VAL A 134 -16.31 3.12 8.85
C VAL A 134 -17.59 3.95 9.00
N TYR A 135 -18.65 3.32 9.49
CA TYR A 135 -19.97 3.95 9.59
C TYR A 135 -20.06 4.70 10.91
N LEU A 136 -19.70 5.99 10.90
CA LEU A 136 -19.71 6.85 12.09
C LEU A 136 -21.13 7.20 12.53
N VAL A 137 -22.06 7.30 11.58
CA VAL A 137 -23.51 7.32 11.79
C VAL A 137 -24.11 6.35 10.80
N ALA A 138 -24.60 5.22 11.30
CA ALA A 138 -25.12 4.13 10.49
C ALA A 138 -26.61 4.32 10.12
N PRO A 139 -27.15 3.60 9.12
CA PRO A 139 -28.54 3.76 8.68
C PRO A 139 -29.61 3.47 9.74
N ASP A 140 -29.29 2.67 10.74
CA ASP A 140 -30.15 2.38 11.90
C ASP A 140 -30.14 3.52 12.95
N GLU A 141 -29.12 4.39 12.91
CA GLU A 141 -28.99 5.56 13.79
C GLU A 141 -29.46 6.85 13.13
N ALA A 142 -29.38 6.94 11.79
CA ALA A 142 -29.74 8.13 11.02
C ALA A 142 -31.27 8.32 10.91
N VAL A 143 -31.74 9.56 11.05
CA VAL A 143 -33.15 9.93 10.85
C VAL A 143 -33.42 10.28 9.40
N HIS A 144 -32.47 10.97 8.76
CA HIS A 144 -32.49 11.31 7.35
C HIS A 144 -31.25 10.75 6.63
N PRO A 145 -31.33 10.42 5.33
CA PRO A 145 -30.17 9.97 4.55
C PRO A 145 -28.98 10.94 4.59
N ASN A 146 -29.25 12.24 4.79
CA ASN A 146 -28.22 13.27 4.91
C ASN A 146 -27.47 13.25 6.25
N ASP A 147 -27.99 12.54 7.25
CA ASP A 147 -27.36 12.38 8.56
C ASP A 147 -26.29 11.29 8.56
N LEU A 148 -26.26 10.45 7.52
CA LEU A 148 -25.25 9.41 7.35
C LEU A 148 -23.86 10.02 7.29
N VAL A 149 -22.94 9.44 8.05
CA VAL A 149 -21.53 9.84 8.06
C VAL A 149 -20.68 8.59 7.90
N THR A 150 -19.96 8.51 6.79
CA THR A 150 -19.09 7.37 6.47
C THR A 150 -17.67 7.86 6.26
N GLU A 151 -16.73 7.29 7.01
CA GLU A 151 -15.30 7.53 6.81
C GLU A 151 -14.70 6.44 5.93
N ILE A 152 -14.24 6.81 4.74
CA ILE A 152 -13.57 5.90 3.81
C ILE A 152 -12.08 5.97 4.09
N ARG A 153 -11.49 4.85 4.51
CA ARG A 153 -10.07 4.70 4.82
C ARG A 153 -9.40 3.82 3.79
N LEU A 154 -8.23 4.22 3.32
CA LEU A 154 -7.37 3.40 2.48
C LEU A 154 -6.02 3.20 3.18
N PRO A 155 -5.59 1.97 3.48
CA PRO A 155 -4.25 1.69 3.98
C PRO A 155 -3.19 2.26 3.04
N VAL A 156 -2.26 3.03 3.57
CA VAL A 156 -1.20 3.64 2.76
C VAL A 156 0.17 3.44 3.37
N VAL A 157 1.13 3.17 2.50
CA VAL A 157 2.55 3.34 2.79
C VAL A 157 3.06 4.53 2.00
N THR A 158 4.17 5.11 2.45
CA THR A 158 4.94 5.98 1.56
C THR A 158 5.47 5.12 0.43
N ARG A 159 5.31 5.57 -0.83
CA ARG A 159 5.99 4.94 -1.97
C ARG A 159 7.47 4.81 -1.61
N PRO A 160 8.19 3.80 -2.12
CA PRO A 160 9.63 3.95 -2.24
C PRO A 160 9.82 5.29 -2.95
N ASP A 161 10.57 6.21 -2.34
CA ASP A 161 10.71 7.58 -2.85
C ASP A 161 11.30 7.63 -4.29
N LEU A 162 11.73 6.49 -4.80
CA LEU A 162 12.41 6.26 -6.07
C LEU A 162 11.68 5.21 -6.92
N ALA A 163 10.42 5.48 -7.27
CA ALA A 163 9.59 4.56 -8.07
C ALA A 163 8.89 5.27 -9.24
N ILE A 164 8.87 4.63 -10.41
CA ILE A 164 8.18 5.10 -11.62
C ILE A 164 7.53 3.94 -12.39
N ARG A 165 6.57 4.27 -13.27
CA ARG A 165 6.08 3.36 -14.31
C ARG A 165 6.57 3.84 -15.66
N LEU A 166 7.20 2.95 -16.40
CA LEU A 166 7.71 3.21 -17.74
C LEU A 166 6.84 2.46 -18.76
N PRO A 167 6.26 3.13 -19.77
CA PRO A 167 5.54 2.47 -20.87
C PRO A 167 6.52 1.77 -21.83
N ALA A 168 7.17 0.72 -21.34
CA ALA A 168 8.12 -0.08 -22.07
C ALA A 168 8.13 -1.53 -21.57
N THR A 169 8.54 -2.45 -22.44
CA THR A 169 8.75 -3.84 -22.06
C THR A 169 9.91 -3.97 -21.09
N LEU A 170 9.86 -5.00 -20.22
CA LEU A 170 10.90 -5.24 -19.22
C LEU A 170 12.32 -5.27 -19.81
N PRO A 171 12.62 -5.97 -20.94
CA PRO A 171 13.97 -5.95 -21.51
C PRO A 171 14.46 -4.55 -21.93
N LYS A 172 13.54 -3.71 -22.46
CA LYS A 172 13.85 -2.32 -22.81
C LYS A 172 14.11 -1.48 -21.56
N ALA A 173 13.25 -1.62 -20.55
CA ALA A 173 13.41 -0.92 -19.28
C ALA A 173 14.72 -1.28 -18.57
N VAL A 174 15.10 -2.56 -18.55
CA VAL A 174 16.37 -3.05 -17.97
C VAL A 174 17.57 -2.41 -18.68
N THR A 175 17.55 -2.39 -20.01
CA THR A 175 18.62 -1.78 -20.81
C THR A 175 18.72 -0.28 -20.54
N LEU A 176 17.57 0.41 -20.51
CA LEU A 176 17.51 1.84 -20.26
C LEU A 176 18.05 2.19 -18.87
N VAL A 177 17.52 1.54 -17.82
CA VAL A 177 17.94 1.76 -16.44
C VAL A 177 19.43 1.47 -16.26
N ARG A 178 19.96 0.39 -16.86
CA ARG A 178 21.39 0.07 -16.80
C ARG A 178 22.26 1.17 -17.41
N ASN A 179 21.88 1.68 -18.57
CA ASN A 179 22.62 2.75 -19.23
C ASN A 179 22.58 4.03 -18.41
N THR A 180 21.39 4.43 -17.94
CA THR A 180 21.23 5.63 -17.11
C THR A 180 21.98 5.52 -15.78
N LEU A 181 22.00 4.35 -15.13
CA LEU A 181 22.82 4.09 -13.96
C LEU A 181 24.30 4.35 -14.26
N THR A 182 24.80 3.82 -15.37
CA THR A 182 26.18 4.00 -15.83
C THR A 182 26.51 5.47 -16.06
N ASP A 183 25.63 6.19 -16.77
CA ASP A 183 25.79 7.62 -17.05
C ASP A 183 25.82 8.48 -15.78
N LYS A 184 25.15 8.04 -14.72
CA LYS A 184 25.12 8.69 -13.40
C LYS A 184 26.20 8.16 -12.44
N GLY A 185 27.17 7.39 -12.95
CA GLY A 185 28.33 6.92 -12.20
C GLY A 185 28.07 5.70 -11.32
N PHE A 186 26.98 4.96 -11.54
CA PHE A 186 26.77 3.66 -10.92
C PHE A 186 27.27 2.54 -11.82
N THR A 187 27.81 1.48 -11.22
CA THR A 187 28.11 0.21 -11.88
C THR A 187 27.11 -0.83 -11.42
N VAL A 188 26.51 -1.57 -12.36
CA VAL A 188 25.64 -2.71 -12.03
C VAL A 188 26.54 -3.91 -11.73
N LEU A 189 26.58 -4.32 -10.46
CA LEU A 189 27.39 -5.46 -9.98
C LEU A 189 26.68 -6.79 -10.18
N THR A 190 25.35 -6.79 -10.00
CA THR A 190 24.54 -8.01 -10.06
C THR A 190 23.28 -7.75 -10.88
N GLU A 191 22.85 -8.77 -11.62
CA GLU A 191 21.51 -8.87 -12.17
C GLU A 191 20.94 -10.22 -11.75
N VAL A 192 19.79 -10.20 -11.09
CA VAL A 192 19.05 -11.40 -10.72
C VAL A 192 17.82 -11.50 -11.61
N ASP A 193 17.72 -12.58 -12.37
CA ASP A 193 16.47 -13.04 -12.96
C ASP A 193 15.66 -13.72 -11.87
N ALA A 194 14.72 -12.99 -11.25
CA ALA A 194 13.97 -13.53 -10.13
C ALA A 194 13.20 -14.79 -10.56
N ARG A 195 12.61 -14.79 -11.77
CA ARG A 195 11.83 -15.94 -12.26
C ARG A 195 12.68 -17.17 -12.55
N ALA A 196 13.86 -16.99 -13.13
CA ALA A 196 14.77 -18.12 -13.32
C ALA A 196 15.36 -18.63 -12.00
N THR A 197 15.52 -17.74 -11.01
CA THR A 197 16.17 -18.04 -9.72
C THR A 197 15.23 -18.70 -8.73
N PHE A 198 14.03 -18.16 -8.53
CA PHE A 198 13.06 -18.71 -7.58
C PHE A 198 12.14 -19.68 -8.32
N GLN A 199 12.40 -20.98 -8.16
CA GLN A 199 11.50 -22.03 -8.62
C GLN A 199 10.17 -21.88 -7.88
N ALA A 200 9.15 -21.39 -8.56
CA ALA A 200 7.83 -21.28 -7.99
C ALA A 200 7.25 -22.68 -7.76
N GLY A 201 6.67 -22.91 -6.58
CA GLY A 201 5.91 -24.14 -6.32
C GLY A 201 4.69 -24.24 -7.24
N PRO A 202 4.09 -25.44 -7.37
CA PRO A 202 2.88 -25.61 -8.18
C PRO A 202 1.76 -24.68 -7.70
N GLY A 203 1.33 -23.74 -8.56
CA GLY A 203 0.21 -22.82 -8.32
C GLY A 203 0.55 -21.34 -8.17
N THR A 204 1.83 -20.95 -8.05
CA THR A 204 2.22 -19.54 -7.95
C THR A 204 2.92 -19.08 -9.23
N ALA A 205 2.23 -18.32 -10.09
CA ALA A 205 2.89 -17.67 -11.23
C ALA A 205 3.65 -16.43 -10.74
N MET A 206 4.98 -16.45 -10.78
CA MET A 206 5.78 -15.29 -10.43
C MET A 206 5.89 -14.35 -11.64
N GLN A 207 5.58 -13.08 -11.41
CA GLN A 207 5.68 -12.04 -12.44
C GLN A 207 7.13 -11.87 -12.93
N ASP A 208 7.28 -11.47 -14.20
CA ASP A 208 8.58 -11.14 -14.78
C ASP A 208 9.26 -10.02 -13.98
N CYS A 209 10.41 -10.32 -13.38
CA CYS A 209 11.11 -9.40 -12.50
C CYS A 209 12.62 -9.53 -12.65
N ARG A 210 13.30 -8.39 -12.78
CA ARG A 210 14.76 -8.26 -12.71
C ARG A 210 15.14 -7.43 -11.51
N ILE A 211 16.18 -7.84 -10.80
CA ILE A 211 16.75 -7.08 -9.68
C ILE A 211 18.18 -6.72 -10.04
N LEU A 212 18.47 -5.43 -10.14
CA LEU A 212 19.80 -4.90 -10.38
C LEU A 212 20.43 -4.47 -9.05
N GLY A 213 21.63 -4.94 -8.75
CA GLY A 213 22.44 -4.38 -7.66
C GLY A 213 23.37 -3.31 -8.22
N ALA A 214 23.07 -2.05 -7.98
CA ALA A 214 23.87 -0.92 -8.45
C ALA A 214 24.74 -0.34 -7.34
N TYR A 215 25.96 0.05 -7.70
CA TYR A 215 26.99 0.47 -6.77
C TYR A 215 27.69 1.72 -7.28
N ASN A 216 28.09 2.64 -6.41
CA ASN A 216 28.90 3.81 -6.77
C ASN A 216 30.24 3.77 -6.02
N ALA A 217 31.34 3.73 -6.77
CA ALA A 217 32.68 3.51 -6.22
C ALA A 217 33.15 4.60 -5.25
N GLU A 218 32.86 5.86 -5.57
CA GLU A 218 33.25 7.01 -4.75
C GLU A 218 32.48 6.99 -3.41
N LEU A 219 31.16 6.81 -3.48
CA LEU A 219 30.31 6.76 -2.29
C LEU A 219 30.64 5.58 -1.38
N ALA A 220 30.90 4.42 -1.98
CA ALA A 220 31.26 3.22 -1.25
C ALA A 220 32.62 3.33 -0.56
N HIS A 221 33.62 3.90 -1.23
CA HIS A 221 34.92 4.15 -0.63
C HIS A 221 34.78 5.06 0.59
N ARG A 222 34.08 6.19 0.44
CA ARG A 222 33.79 7.12 1.55
C ARG A 222 33.03 6.45 2.70
N ALA A 223 32.07 5.57 2.39
CA ALA A 223 31.29 4.87 3.42
C ALA A 223 32.16 3.89 4.22
N LEU A 224 33.02 3.12 3.54
CA LEU A 224 33.93 2.15 4.16
C LEU A 224 35.03 2.81 5.00
N GLU A 225 35.50 4.01 4.61
CA GLU A 225 36.44 4.79 5.42
C GLU A 225 35.82 5.26 6.74
N LEU A 226 34.51 5.54 6.75
CA LEU A 226 33.79 5.97 7.96
C LEU A 226 33.43 4.80 8.88
N ASP A 227 32.84 3.74 8.32
CA ASP A 227 32.54 2.50 9.05
C ASP A 227 32.84 1.31 8.13
N PRO A 228 33.84 0.47 8.46
CA PRO A 228 34.12 -0.75 7.70
C PRO A 228 32.90 -1.69 7.56
N ARG A 229 31.92 -1.62 8.47
CA ARG A 229 30.66 -2.38 8.40
C ARG A 229 29.67 -1.84 7.38
N ALA A 230 29.89 -0.63 6.85
CA ALA A 230 29.10 -0.09 5.74
C ALA A 230 29.20 -0.96 4.47
N GLY A 231 30.14 -1.91 4.42
CA GLY A 231 30.23 -2.98 3.42
C GLY A 231 28.90 -3.71 3.13
N LEU A 232 28.02 -3.82 4.13
CA LEU A 232 26.70 -4.46 4.00
C LEU A 232 25.70 -3.64 3.17
N LEU A 233 25.96 -2.34 2.96
CA LEU A 233 25.02 -1.38 2.39
C LEU A 233 25.52 -0.78 1.06
N LEU A 234 26.55 -1.37 0.45
CA LEU A 234 27.25 -0.76 -0.70
C LEU A 234 26.47 -0.86 -2.02
N SER A 235 25.58 -1.85 -2.16
CA SER A 235 24.75 -2.03 -3.35
C SER A 235 23.32 -1.61 -3.09
N PHE A 236 22.78 -0.77 -3.95
CA PHE A 236 21.37 -0.39 -3.98
C PHE A 236 20.62 -1.31 -4.93
N ASN A 237 19.57 -1.95 -4.44
CA ASN A 237 18.69 -2.78 -5.26
C ASN A 237 17.74 -1.90 -6.07
N ILE A 238 17.66 -2.16 -7.37
CA ILE A 238 16.65 -1.61 -8.28
C ILE A 238 15.85 -2.78 -8.86
N VAL A 239 14.57 -2.81 -8.55
CA VAL A 239 13.63 -3.83 -8.99
C VAL A 239 12.90 -3.32 -10.23
N LEU A 240 12.86 -4.13 -11.28
CA LEU A 240 12.09 -3.88 -12.49
C LEU A 240 11.11 -5.02 -12.69
N ARG A 241 9.82 -4.72 -12.66
CA ARG A 241 8.74 -5.71 -12.75
C ARG A 241 7.81 -5.40 -13.91
N ALA A 242 7.52 -6.41 -14.73
CA ALA A 242 6.54 -6.27 -15.80
C ALA A 242 5.13 -6.11 -15.22
N ASP A 243 4.35 -5.19 -15.80
CA ASP A 243 2.95 -4.97 -15.50
C ASP A 243 2.20 -4.59 -16.78
N GLY A 244 1.63 -5.61 -17.45
CA GLY A 244 1.02 -5.46 -18.77
C GLY A 244 2.03 -4.95 -19.81
N GLU A 245 1.71 -3.82 -20.45
CA GLU A 245 2.57 -3.13 -21.41
C GLU A 245 3.58 -2.17 -20.76
N THR A 246 3.56 -2.06 -19.43
CA THR A 246 4.43 -1.17 -18.65
C THR A 246 5.43 -1.95 -17.82
N THR A 247 6.50 -1.28 -17.41
CA THR A 247 7.45 -1.79 -16.42
C THR A 247 7.45 -0.86 -15.21
N ILE A 248 7.25 -1.43 -14.03
CA ILE A 248 7.38 -0.74 -12.75
C ILE A 248 8.85 -0.81 -12.34
N ILE A 249 9.45 0.33 -12.02
CA ILE A 249 10.85 0.45 -11.63
C ILE A 249 10.88 1.03 -10.22
N GLU A 250 11.55 0.36 -9.29
CA GLU A 250 11.61 0.73 -7.87
C GLU A 250 13.04 0.59 -7.37
N ALA A 251 13.65 1.68 -6.92
CA ALA A 251 14.95 1.65 -6.26
C ALA A 251 14.80 1.73 -4.74
N VAL A 252 15.66 1.02 -4.02
CA VAL A 252 15.80 1.20 -2.57
C VAL A 252 16.24 2.64 -2.28
N ASP A 253 15.63 3.27 -1.28
CA ASP A 253 16.08 4.56 -0.78
C ASP A 253 17.28 4.35 0.16
N PRO A 254 18.48 4.86 -0.17
CA PRO A 254 19.66 4.76 0.67
C PRO A 254 19.47 5.28 2.10
N LEU A 255 18.59 6.26 2.33
CA LEU A 255 18.30 6.78 3.66
C LEU A 255 17.57 5.79 4.57
N ARG A 256 16.92 4.78 3.99
CA ARG A 256 16.26 3.72 4.77
C ARG A 256 17.22 2.61 5.20
N LEU A 257 18.45 2.62 4.68
CA LEU A 257 19.47 1.63 4.97
C LEU A 257 20.39 2.02 6.13
N VAL A 258 20.33 3.28 6.57
CA VAL A 258 21.22 3.86 7.57
C VAL A 258 20.41 4.43 8.74
N ASP A 259 20.95 4.34 9.95
CA ASP A 259 20.37 5.02 11.10
C ASP A 259 20.77 6.51 11.05
N THR A 260 19.85 7.37 10.65
CA THR A 260 20.14 8.79 10.44
C THR A 260 20.33 9.59 11.73
N GLU A 261 19.87 9.06 12.87
CA GLU A 261 19.98 9.73 14.17
C GLU A 261 21.37 9.50 14.77
N ASP A 262 21.88 8.26 14.67
CA ASP A 262 23.16 7.87 15.27
C ASP A 262 24.36 7.99 14.31
N GLN A 263 24.14 8.05 12.99
CA GLN A 263 25.22 7.98 11.99
C GLN A 263 25.23 9.17 11.01
N ALA A 264 25.30 10.40 11.54
CA ALA A 264 25.19 11.64 10.75
C ALA A 264 26.12 11.71 9.51
N ALA A 265 27.36 11.22 9.61
CA ALA A 265 28.32 11.21 8.51
C ALA A 265 27.93 10.19 7.40
N LEU A 266 27.47 8.99 7.79
CA LEU A 266 26.97 8.00 6.84
C LEU A 266 25.64 8.44 6.22
N ALA A 267 24.78 9.10 7.00
CA ALA A 267 23.56 9.71 6.51
C ALA A 267 23.83 10.76 5.42
N ALA A 268 24.92 11.54 5.51
CA ALA A 268 25.31 12.47 4.45
C ALA A 268 25.67 11.76 3.14
N ILE A 269 26.37 10.61 3.21
CA ILE A 269 26.67 9.78 2.04
C ILE A 269 25.38 9.18 1.47
N ALA A 270 24.49 8.68 2.33
CA ALA A 270 23.19 8.16 1.90
C ALA A 270 22.33 9.23 1.22
N ARG A 271 22.36 10.49 1.66
CA ARG A 271 21.68 11.61 0.96
C ARG A 271 22.25 11.84 -0.44
N ASP A 272 23.58 11.81 -0.59
CA ASP A 272 24.25 11.92 -1.90
C ASP A 272 23.86 10.76 -2.82
N ALA A 273 23.95 9.52 -2.31
CA ALA A 273 23.49 8.33 -3.02
C ALA A 273 22.03 8.43 -3.47
N ARG A 274 21.14 8.86 -2.57
CA ARG A 274 19.73 9.07 -2.87
C ARG A 274 19.54 10.11 -3.96
N SER A 275 20.21 11.26 -3.86
CA SER A 275 20.13 12.32 -4.88
C SER A 275 20.52 11.80 -6.26
N ARG A 276 21.57 10.98 -6.36
CA ARG A 276 21.99 10.40 -7.64
C ARG A 276 20.98 9.38 -8.17
N LEU A 277 20.40 8.55 -7.31
CA LEU A 277 19.34 7.61 -7.71
C LEU A 277 18.05 8.34 -8.11
N VAL A 278 17.67 9.44 -7.46
CA VAL A 278 16.57 10.33 -7.90
C VAL A 278 16.83 10.76 -9.35
N SER A 279 18.03 11.28 -9.64
CA SER A 279 18.37 11.71 -11.00
C SER A 279 18.39 10.58 -12.03
N VAL A 280 18.63 9.32 -11.63
CA VAL A 280 18.47 8.16 -12.50
C VAL A 280 16.99 7.94 -12.81
N ILE A 281 16.15 7.90 -11.79
CA ILE A 281 14.71 7.68 -11.93
C ILE A 281 14.06 8.79 -12.77
N GLU A 282 14.41 10.05 -12.53
CA GLU A 282 13.93 11.20 -13.31
C GLU A 282 14.35 11.10 -14.78
N ALA A 283 15.63 10.80 -15.05
CA ALA A 283 16.10 10.65 -16.42
C ALA A 283 15.40 9.50 -17.15
N VAL A 284 15.17 8.36 -16.48
CA VAL A 284 14.41 7.24 -17.06
C VAL A 284 12.95 7.64 -17.31
N ALA A 285 12.33 8.42 -16.43
CA ALA A 285 10.98 8.93 -16.65
C ALA A 285 10.90 9.89 -17.85
N GLU A 286 11.93 10.69 -18.12
CA GLU A 286 11.96 11.59 -19.27
C GLU A 286 11.93 10.83 -20.63
N TYR A 287 12.49 9.62 -20.71
CA TYR A 287 12.40 8.79 -21.92
C TYR A 287 10.97 8.35 -22.27
N SER A 288 10.01 8.50 -21.35
CA SER A 288 8.60 8.21 -21.61
C SER A 288 7.80 9.38 -22.17
N ARG A 289 8.37 10.59 -22.17
CA ARG A 289 7.69 11.76 -22.74
C ARG A 289 7.86 11.72 -24.26
N PRO A 290 6.77 11.83 -25.05
CA PRO A 290 6.89 11.97 -26.49
C PRO A 290 7.74 13.22 -26.79
N THR A 291 8.77 13.03 -27.59
CA THR A 291 9.51 14.15 -28.20
C THR A 291 8.55 14.84 -29.17
N ASP A 292 8.20 16.10 -28.89
CA ASP A 292 7.47 16.96 -29.84
C ASP A 292 8.22 17.12 -31.17
#